data_AF-A0AAW1Q6E7-F1
#
_entry.id   AF-A0AAW1Q6E7-F1
#
_cell.length_a   1.000
_cell.length_b   1.000
_cell.length_c   1.000
_cell.angle_alpha   90.00
_cell.angle_beta   90.00
_cell.angle_gamma   90.00
#
_symmetry.space_group_name_H-M   'P 1'
#
loop_
_entity.id
_entity.type
_entity.pdbx_description
1 polymer ?
#
loop_
_entity_poly.entity_id
_entity_poly.type
_entity_poly.pdbx_seq_one_letter_code
_entity_poly.pdbx_strand_id
1 'polypeptide(L)' 'MPNGDTTQYALQNQGYINLPSSGLWTFQMSSNDGAQVYIDGTLVVDNNGYMSGTTLTTVTGTATLSAGFHALHIPYYQR' A
#
# COMPACT_ATOMS: atom_id res chain seq x y z
N MET A 1 29.12 -19.47 0.13
CA MET A 1 27.99 -18.70 0.68
C MET A 1 27.61 -17.66 -0.37
N PRO A 2 26.45 -17.73 -1.04
CA PRO A 2 26.10 -16.72 -2.04
C PRO A 2 25.52 -15.47 -1.37
N ASN A 3 26.31 -14.39 -1.40
CA ASN A 3 25.98 -12.98 -1.50
C ASN A 3 24.49 -12.65 -1.81
N GLY A 4 23.72 -12.29 -0.77
CA GLY A 4 22.39 -11.70 -0.94
C GLY A 4 22.50 -10.21 -1.26
N ASP A 5 21.94 -9.78 -2.40
CA ASP A 5 21.81 -8.36 -2.74
C ASP A 5 20.94 -7.66 -1.69
N THR A 6 21.50 -6.70 -0.96
CA THR A 6 20.76 -5.89 0.04
C THR A 6 19.77 -4.90 -0.59
N THR A 7 19.64 -4.90 -1.91
CA THR A 7 18.81 -3.98 -2.67
C THR A 7 17.44 -4.56 -3.04
N GLN A 8 17.18 -5.85 -2.80
CA GLN A 8 15.90 -6.48 -3.13
C GLN A 8 15.25 -7.09 -1.90
N TYR A 9 14.06 -6.62 -1.57
CA TYR A 9 13.29 -7.11 -0.43
C TYR A 9 11.81 -6.79 -0.59
N ALA A 10 10.98 -7.43 0.22
CA ALA A 10 9.55 -7.17 0.27
C ALA A 10 9.06 -7.14 1.72
N LEU A 11 8.02 -6.33 1.95
CA LEU A 11 7.35 -6.22 3.24
C LEU A 11 5.88 -6.60 3.09
N GLN A 12 5.37 -7.30 4.09
CA GLN A 12 3.96 -7.61 4.23
C GLN A 12 3.46 -6.92 5.50
N ASN A 13 2.81 -5.77 5.35
CA ASN A 13 2.27 -5.01 6.47
C ASN A 13 0.77 -5.28 6.58
N GLN A 14 0.33 -5.78 7.74
CA GLN A 14 -1.06 -6.09 8.02
C GLN A 14 -1.47 -5.45 9.34
N GLY A 15 -2.70 -4.98 9.41
CA GLY A 15 -3.25 -4.37 10.61
C GLY A 15 -4.70 -3.96 10.43
N TYR A 16 -5.14 -3.04 11.28
CA TYR A 16 -6.48 -2.48 11.22
C TYR A 16 -6.42 -0.97 11.33
N ILE A 17 -7.33 -0.30 10.64
CA ILE A 17 -7.59 1.13 10.79
C ILE A 17 -8.98 1.33 11.36
N ASN A 18 -9.13 2.22 12.34
CA ASN A 18 -10.43 2.58 12.88
C ASN A 18 -10.89 3.91 12.28
N LEU A 19 -11.98 3.90 11.53
CA LEU A 19 -12.55 5.09 10.90
C LEU A 19 -13.65 5.68 11.81
N PRO A 20 -13.59 6.99 12.13
CA PRO A 20 -14.53 7.60 13.07
C PRO A 20 -15.95 7.77 12.51
N SER A 21 -16.09 7.70 11.18
CA SER A 21 -17.36 7.95 10.49
C SER A 21 -17.43 7.21 9.16
N SER A 22 -18.64 6.80 8.79
CA SER A 22 -18.91 6.28 7.46
C SER A 22 -18.78 7.39 6.41
N GLY A 23 -18.23 7.08 5.24
CA GLY A 23 -18.10 8.05 4.17
C GLY A 23 -17.13 7.63 3.07
N LEU A 24 -16.91 8.55 2.13
CA LEU A 24 -15.88 8.41 1.10
C LEU A 24 -14.52 8.83 1.69
N TRP A 25 -13.60 7.88 1.76
CA TRP A 25 -12.23 8.10 2.23
C TRP A 25 -11.26 8.08 1.06
N THR A 26 -10.28 8.98 1.10
CA THR A 26 -9.17 9.02 0.15
C THR A 26 -7.91 8.50 0.83
N PHE A 27 -7.28 7.53 0.19
CA PHE A 27 -5.99 6.97 0.60
C PHE A 27 -4.92 7.43 -0.39
N GLN A 28 -3.75 7.80 0.13
CA GLN A 28 -2.59 8.16 -0.66
C GLN A 28 -1.42 7.27 -0.26
N MET A 29 -0.72 6.71 -1.25
CA MET A 29 0.50 5.96 -1.06
C MET A 29 1.61 6.59 -1.89
N SER A 30 2.76 6.84 -1.26
CA SER A 30 3.98 7.26 -1.94
C SER A 30 5.04 6.18 -1.75
N SER A 31 5.57 5.63 -2.84
CA SER A 31 6.59 4.57 -2.77
C SER A 31 7.59 4.64 -3.92
N ASN A 32 8.75 4.03 -3.68
CA ASN A 32 9.76 3.65 -4.64
C ASN A 32 10.29 2.28 -4.15
N ASP A 33 10.13 1.15 -4.85
CA ASP A 33 9.36 0.88 -6.06
C ASP A 33 7.84 0.74 -5.76
N GLY A 34 7.33 -0.49 -5.75
CA GLY A 34 5.89 -0.77 -5.80
C GLY A 34 5.28 -1.00 -4.43
N ALA A 35 4.08 -0.45 -4.27
CA ALA A 35 3.23 -0.65 -3.09
C ALA A 35 1.77 -0.72 -3.50
N GLN A 36 0.97 -1.42 -2.71
CA GLN A 36 -0.48 -1.43 -2.86
C GLN A 36 -1.14 -1.20 -1.51
N VAL A 37 -2.39 -0.72 -1.51
CA VAL A 37 -3.21 -0.59 -0.31
C VAL A 37 -4.51 -1.34 -0.51
N TYR A 38 -4.74 -2.32 0.35
CA TYR A 38 -5.98 -3.07 0.43
C TYR A 38 -6.72 -2.70 1.72
N ILE A 39 -8.02 -2.43 1.58
CA ILE A 39 -8.95 -2.22 2.69
C ILE A 39 -10.03 -3.30 2.61
N ASP A 40 -10.20 -4.07 3.69
CA ASP A 40 -11.09 -5.25 3.74
C ASP A 40 -10.89 -6.22 2.56
N GLY A 41 -9.63 -6.40 2.15
CA GLY A 41 -9.25 -7.24 1.02
C GLY A 41 -9.53 -6.64 -0.37
N THR A 42 -10.10 -5.44 -0.45
CA THR A 42 -10.33 -4.71 -1.72
C THR A 42 -9.15 -3.80 -2.01
N LEU A 43 -8.60 -3.88 -3.22
CA LEU A 43 -7.53 -3.00 -3.69
C LEU A 43 -8.07 -1.57 -3.86
N VAL A 44 -7.52 -0.63 -3.08
CA VAL A 44 -7.90 0.78 -3.11
C VAL A 44 -6.83 1.63 -3.82
N VAL A 45 -5.55 1.35 -3.57
CA VAL A 45 -4.42 2.04 -4.21
C VAL A 45 -3.51 1.02 -4.87
N ASP A 46 -3.23 1.20 -6.16
CA ASP A 46 -2.30 0.37 -6.92
C ASP A 46 -1.13 1.19 -7.45
N ASN A 47 0.03 1.07 -6.81
CA ASN A 47 1.27 1.71 -7.23
C ASN A 47 2.31 0.70 -7.74
N ASN A 48 1.87 -0.39 -8.39
CA ASN A 48 2.76 -1.39 -9.00
C ASN A 48 3.17 -1.05 -10.45
N GLY A 49 2.60 0.00 -11.05
CA GLY A 49 2.82 0.33 -12.47
C GLY A 49 4.13 1.08 -12.78
N TYR A 50 4.79 1.67 -11.79
CA TYR A 50 5.97 2.52 -11.98
C TYR A 50 7.22 1.85 -11.39
N MET A 51 7.98 1.15 -12.24
CA MET A 51 9.21 0.40 -11.88
C MET A 51 10.49 1.15 -12.25
N SER A 52 10.55 2.46 -12.02
CA SER A 52 11.81 3.18 -12.10
C SER A 52 12.33 3.35 -10.68
N GLY A 53 13.19 2.44 -10.22
CA GLY A 53 13.73 2.34 -8.84
C GLY A 53 14.47 3.58 -8.30
N THR A 54 14.37 4.71 -9.00
CA THR A 54 14.88 6.02 -8.61
C THR A 54 13.77 7.05 -8.38
N THR A 55 12.50 6.72 -8.64
CA THR A 55 11.39 7.68 -8.64
C THR A 55 10.38 7.37 -7.55
N LEU A 56 10.21 8.31 -6.62
CA LEU A 56 9.08 8.30 -5.69
C LEU A 56 7.80 8.59 -6.48
N THR A 57 6.89 7.62 -6.52
CA THR A 57 5.59 7.76 -7.17
C THR A 57 4.51 7.86 -6.11
N THR A 58 3.57 8.79 -6.29
CA THR A 58 2.40 8.96 -5.41
C THR A 58 1.14 8.58 -6.17
N VAL A 59 0.36 7.64 -5.64
CA VAL A 59 -0.94 7.23 -6.19
C VAL A 59 -2.01 7.42 -5.12
N THR A 60 -3.19 7.86 -5.54
CA THR A 60 -4.36 7.98 -4.69
C THR A 60 -5.46 7.02 -5.12
N GLY A 61 -6.29 6.65 -4.16
CA GLY A 61 -7.46 5.81 -4.37
C GLY A 61 -8.53 6.16 -3.38
N THR A 62 -9.78 5.85 -3.71
CA THR A 62 -10.93 6.17 -2.84
C THR A 62 -11.75 4.93 -2.54
N ALA A 63 -12.32 4.89 -1.34
CA ALA A 63 -13.22 3.83 -0.92
C ALA A 63 -14.33 4.40 -0.03
N THR A 64 -15.56 3.97 -0.28
CA THR A 64 -16.68 4.24 0.63
C THR A 64 -16.67 3.19 1.72
N LEU A 65 -16.46 3.62 2.96
CA LEU A 65 -16.28 2.74 4.12
C LEU A 65 -17.26 3.11 5.23
N SER A 66 -17.60 2.15 6.08
CA SER A 66 -18.36 2.41 7.30
C SER A 66 -17.48 3.01 8.41
N ALA A 67 -18.09 3.52 9.48
CA ALA A 67 -17.37 3.74 10.72
C ALA A 67 -16.93 2.40 11.33
N GLY A 68 -15.79 2.38 12.02
CA GLY A 68 -15.27 1.21 12.72
C GLY A 68 -13.96 0.68 12.14
N PHE A 69 -13.60 -0.54 12.56
CA PHE A 69 -12.34 -1.18 12.16
C PHE A 69 -12.45 -1.82 10.78
N HIS A 70 -11.47 -1.51 9.93
CA HIS A 70 -11.28 -2.10 8.62
C HIS A 70 -9.91 -2.77 8.55
N ALA A 71 -9.83 -3.93 7.92
CA ALA A 71 -8.58 -4.65 7.72
C ALA A 71 -7.72 -3.88 6.71
N LEU A 72 -6.46 -3.63 7.07
CA LEU A 72 -5.48 -2.96 6.25
C LEU A 72 -4.39 -3.95 5.85
N HIS A 73 -4.10 -4.04 4.55
CA HIS A 73 -2.97 -4.80 4.02
C HIS A 73 -2.19 -3.96 3.01
N ILE A 74 -0.90 -3.78 3.26
CA ILE A 74 0.00 -2.96 2.45
C ILE A 74 1.23 -3.79 2.09
N PRO A 75 1.18 -4.56 0.98
CA PRO A 75 2.37 -5.17 0.43
C PRO A 75 3.25 -4.09 -0.23
N TYR A 76 4.56 -4.22 -0.03
CA TYR A 76 5.60 -3.37 -0.64
C TYR A 76 6.76 -4.22 -1.13
N TYR A 77 7.41 -3.78 -2.20
CA TYR A 77 8.69 -4.34 -2.64
C TYR A 77 9.68 -3.25 -3.08
N GLN A 78 10.96 -3.55 -2.87
CA GLN A 78 12.10 -2.84 -3.43
C GLN A 78 12.80 -3.76 -4.44
N ARG A 79 13.18 -3.20 -5.59
CA ARG A 79 13.95 -3.88 -6.61
C ARG A 79 15.25 -3.15 -6.97
#